data_AF-B9DJV8-F1
#
_entry.id   AF-B9DJV8-F1
#
_cell.length_a   1.000
_cell.length_b   1.000
_cell.length_c   1.000
_cell.angle_alpha   90.00
_cell.angle_beta   90.00
_cell.angle_gamma   90.00
#
_symmetry.space_group_name_H-M   'P 1'
#
loop_
_entity.id
_entity.type
_entity.pdbx_description
1 polymer ?
#
loop_
_entity_poly.entity_id
_entity_poly.type
_entity_poly.pdbx_seq_one_letter_code
_entity_poly.pdbx_strand_id
1 'polypeptide(L)'
;MEQEKTIYTIGHSNHEKETFLKMLQTFDIEVLEDIRAFTKSRKYPQFNDENMKEWLGEAGIEYRQDHELGGRRRPSQTVGRTLNSGWQNESFHNYADYTLTDEFKDGIKLLEKTAEEKRTAYMCSEHHPARCHRLIVSNYLAAHGWRVLHIMQNNKGDIITQAHQLGQWGAMPILEDDGEVVYPENID
;
A
#
# COMPACT_ATOMS: atom_id res chain seq x y z
N MET A 1 -14.07 -9.50 22.42
CA MET A 1 -14.27 -9.21 20.99
C MET A 1 -12.98 -8.56 20.53
N GLU A 2 -12.18 -9.27 19.74
CA GLU A 2 -11.02 -8.65 19.09
C GLU A 2 -11.51 -7.48 18.25
N GLN A 3 -10.91 -6.30 18.42
CA GLN A 3 -11.18 -5.19 17.52
C GLN A 3 -10.61 -5.55 16.15
N GLU A 4 -11.42 -5.40 15.10
CA GLU A 4 -10.99 -5.57 13.72
C GLU A 4 -9.93 -4.49 13.40
N LYS A 5 -8.67 -4.90 13.22
CA LYS A 5 -7.57 -4.00 12.89
C LYS A 5 -7.84 -3.36 11.53
N THR A 6 -7.84 -2.03 11.44
CA THR A 6 -8.17 -1.31 10.22
C THR A 6 -7.02 -0.42 9.78
N ILE A 7 -6.69 -0.44 8.49
CA ILE A 7 -5.66 0.41 7.89
C ILE A 7 -6.16 0.97 6.56
N TYR A 8 -5.74 2.19 6.25
CA TYR A 8 -6.15 2.91 5.04
C TYR A 8 -5.05 2.92 3.99
N THR A 9 -5.42 3.16 2.74
CA THR A 9 -4.47 3.36 1.64
C THR A 9 -4.96 4.42 0.68
N ILE A 10 -4.04 5.18 0.11
CA ILE A 10 -4.37 6.30 -0.78
C ILE A 10 -3.34 6.46 -1.90
N GLY A 11 -3.81 6.87 -3.08
CA GLY A 11 -2.96 7.16 -4.23
C GLY A 11 -2.95 8.65 -4.49
N HIS A 12 -1.79 9.31 -4.56
CA HIS A 12 -1.77 10.76 -4.77
C HIS A 12 -2.20 11.16 -6.17
N SER A 13 -2.00 10.29 -7.17
CA SER A 13 -2.40 10.53 -8.56
C SER A 13 -1.94 11.92 -9.04
N ASN A 14 -2.87 12.68 -9.60
CA ASN A 14 -2.79 14.07 -9.99
C ASN A 14 -3.68 14.97 -9.10
N HIS A 15 -4.01 14.55 -7.88
CA HIS A 15 -4.84 15.36 -6.97
C HIS A 15 -4.13 16.69 -6.65
N GLU A 16 -4.93 17.74 -6.50
CA GLU A 16 -4.46 18.97 -5.87
C GLU A 16 -4.20 18.72 -4.39
N LYS A 17 -3.27 19.49 -3.79
CA LYS A 17 -2.89 19.38 -2.37
C LYS A 17 -4.13 19.41 -1.48
N GLU A 18 -5.01 20.38 -1.71
CA GLU A 18 -6.21 20.65 -0.91
C GLU A 18 -7.21 19.50 -1.01
N THR A 19 -7.35 18.92 -2.20
CA THR A 19 -8.21 17.74 -2.42
C THR A 19 -7.65 16.53 -1.68
N PHE A 20 -6.35 16.26 -1.83
CA PHE A 20 -5.70 15.13 -1.17
C PHE A 20 -5.73 15.26 0.36
N LEU A 21 -5.47 16.46 0.89
CA LEU A 21 -5.57 16.72 2.32
C LEU A 21 -7.00 16.50 2.83
N LYS A 22 -8.01 16.97 2.10
CA LYS A 22 -9.42 16.72 2.44
C LYS A 22 -9.75 15.22 2.45
N MET A 23 -9.17 14.44 1.53
CA MET A 23 -9.35 12.98 1.51
C MET A 23 -8.81 12.31 2.78
N LEU A 24 -7.62 12.72 3.24
CA LEU A 24 -7.04 12.23 4.50
C LEU A 24 -7.89 12.65 5.71
N GLN A 25 -8.28 13.91 5.78
CA GLN A 25 -9.08 14.45 6.89
C GLN A 25 -10.49 13.86 6.97
N THR A 26 -11.10 13.51 5.83
CA THR A 26 -12.43 12.87 5.80
C THR A 26 -12.46 11.54 6.56
N PHE A 27 -11.31 10.87 6.65
CA PHE A 27 -11.15 9.61 7.36
C PHE A 27 -10.25 9.75 8.59
N ASP A 28 -10.05 10.97 9.10
CA ASP A 28 -9.28 11.26 10.31
C ASP A 28 -7.86 10.65 10.30
N ILE A 29 -7.20 10.59 9.14
CA ILE A 29 -5.85 10.03 9.05
C ILE A 29 -4.86 10.87 9.87
N GLU A 30 -4.15 10.22 10.78
CA GLU A 30 -3.15 10.81 11.68
C GLU A 30 -1.72 10.61 11.16
N VAL A 31 -1.46 9.51 10.45
CA VAL A 31 -0.15 9.18 9.87
C VAL A 31 -0.31 8.80 8.40
N LEU A 32 0.53 9.40 7.56
CA LEU A 32 0.70 9.02 6.15
C LEU A 32 2.07 8.38 5.95
N GLU A 33 2.07 7.06 5.74
CA GLU A 33 3.27 6.26 5.44
C GLU A 33 3.50 6.22 3.93
N ASP A 34 4.55 6.87 3.46
CA ASP A 34 4.89 6.97 2.05
C ASP A 34 5.77 5.80 1.62
N ILE A 35 5.15 4.86 0.90
CA ILE A 35 5.81 3.64 0.41
C ILE A 35 6.31 3.80 -1.03
N ARG A 36 6.45 5.03 -1.53
CA ARG A 36 7.02 5.28 -2.85
C ARG A 36 8.52 5.03 -2.83
N ALA A 37 9.00 4.22 -3.77
CA ALA A 37 10.44 4.07 -4.02
C ALA A 37 11.12 5.38 -4.47
N PHE A 38 10.36 6.29 -5.08
CA PHE A 38 10.83 7.60 -5.51
C PHE A 38 9.80 8.67 -5.15
N THR A 39 10.17 9.56 -4.23
CA THR A 39 9.30 10.60 -3.69
C THR A 39 9.39 11.92 -4.44
N LYS A 40 10.36 12.08 -5.35
CA LYS A 40 10.60 13.33 -6.10
C LYS A 40 9.94 13.28 -7.49
N SER A 41 9.20 14.33 -7.83
CA SER A 41 8.51 14.53 -9.10
C SER A 41 8.57 15.99 -9.56
N ARG A 42 8.99 16.22 -10.80
CA ARG A 42 8.89 17.54 -11.44
C ARG A 42 7.45 17.89 -11.84
N LYS A 43 6.65 16.87 -12.17
CA LYS A 43 5.27 17.04 -12.65
C LYS A 43 4.29 17.31 -11.50
N TYR A 44 4.56 16.73 -10.33
CA TYR A 44 3.71 16.84 -9.14
C TYR A 44 4.55 17.27 -7.92
N PRO A 45 5.14 18.48 -7.95
CA PRO A 45 6.07 18.92 -6.92
C PRO A 45 5.43 19.01 -5.53
N GLN A 46 4.11 19.22 -5.42
CA GLN A 46 3.40 19.24 -4.14
C GLN A 46 3.47 17.90 -3.38
N PHE A 47 3.70 16.80 -4.09
CA PHE A 47 3.91 15.47 -3.50
C PHE A 47 5.39 15.10 -3.37
N ASN A 48 6.30 16.06 -3.52
CA ASN A 48 7.68 15.86 -3.07
C ASN A 48 7.68 15.78 -1.55
N ASP A 49 8.40 14.80 -1.02
CA ASP A 49 8.57 14.57 0.43
C ASP A 49 8.82 15.81 1.29
N GLU A 50 9.71 16.72 0.88
CA GLU A 50 9.99 17.97 1.60
C GLU A 50 8.73 18.84 1.72
N ASN A 51 7.99 18.98 0.63
CA ASN A 51 6.74 19.73 0.60
C ASN A 51 5.66 18.99 1.41
N MET A 52 5.54 17.67 1.25
CA MET A 52 4.58 16.85 1.99
C MET A 52 4.78 16.95 3.49
N LYS A 53 6.03 16.85 3.96
CA LYS A 53 6.37 16.98 5.37
C LYS A 53 5.92 18.32 5.95
N GLU A 54 6.07 19.41 5.19
CA GLU A 54 5.62 20.74 5.58
C GLU A 54 4.09 20.80 5.68
N TRP A 55 3.38 20.55 4.58
CA TRP A 55 1.94 20.81 4.56
C TRP A 55 1.10 19.76 5.29
N LEU A 56 1.58 18.51 5.42
CA LEU A 56 0.94 17.53 6.31
C LEU A 56 1.16 17.91 7.77
N GLY A 57 2.36 18.37 8.12
CA GLY A 57 2.69 18.84 9.46
C GLY A 57 1.83 20.03 9.88
N GLU A 58 1.62 21.01 8.99
CA GLU A 58 0.68 22.13 9.21
C GLU A 58 -0.75 21.66 9.47
N ALA A 59 -1.15 20.53 8.89
CA ALA A 59 -2.47 19.94 9.05
C ALA A 59 -2.56 18.93 10.22
N GLY A 60 -1.48 18.75 10.98
CA GLY A 60 -1.43 17.81 12.11
C GLY A 60 -1.33 16.34 11.70
N ILE A 61 -0.97 16.04 10.44
CA ILE A 61 -0.77 14.68 9.94
C ILE A 61 0.73 14.38 9.90
N GLU A 62 1.14 13.29 10.56
CA GLU A 62 2.53 12.84 10.57
C GLU A 62 2.89 12.23 9.21
N TYR A 63 3.97 12.71 8.59
CA TYR A 63 4.51 12.14 7.35
C TYR A 63 5.74 11.30 7.64
N ARG A 64 5.73 10.06 7.17
CA ARG A 64 6.84 9.11 7.29
C ARG A 64 7.12 8.47 5.95
N GLN A 65 8.36 8.04 5.75
CA GLN A 65 8.79 7.33 4.56
C GLN A 65 9.17 5.91 4.94
N ASP A 66 8.67 4.94 4.18
CA ASP A 66 9.02 3.54 4.33
C ASP A 66 9.57 3.04 2.98
N HIS A 67 10.89 2.99 2.90
CA HIS A 67 11.58 2.50 1.71
C HIS A 67 11.53 0.98 1.57
N GLU A 68 11.22 0.25 2.65
CA GLU A 68 11.14 -1.21 2.61
C GLU A 68 9.82 -1.67 2.03
N LEU A 69 8.76 -0.90 2.19
CA LEU A 69 7.53 -1.12 1.41
C LEU A 69 7.59 -0.51 -0.01
N GLY A 70 8.73 0.09 -0.37
CA GLY A 70 9.03 0.67 -1.68
C GLY A 70 8.79 -0.25 -2.89
N GLY A 71 8.04 0.22 -3.88
CA GLY A 71 7.88 -0.46 -5.18
C GLY A 71 9.16 -0.60 -6.03
N ARG A 72 9.00 -1.08 -7.29
CA ARG A 72 10.08 -1.23 -8.29
C ARG A 72 11.23 -2.17 -7.84
N ARG A 73 10.86 -3.37 -7.42
CA ARG A 73 11.80 -4.43 -7.04
C ARG A 73 12.35 -5.16 -8.26
N ARG A 74 13.59 -5.62 -8.14
CA ARG A 74 14.26 -6.43 -9.18
C ARG A 74 13.82 -7.90 -9.05
N PRO A 75 13.96 -8.71 -10.11
CA PRO A 75 13.73 -10.14 -10.01
C PRO A 75 14.54 -10.76 -8.86
N SER A 76 13.90 -11.64 -8.09
CA SER A 76 14.57 -12.38 -7.04
C SER A 76 15.58 -13.35 -7.65
N GLN A 77 16.68 -13.59 -6.94
CA GLN A 77 17.70 -14.58 -7.31
C GLN A 77 17.57 -15.86 -6.47
N THR A 78 16.69 -15.87 -5.49
CA THR A 78 16.56 -16.95 -4.48
C THR A 78 15.17 -17.56 -4.44
N VAL A 79 14.14 -16.80 -4.83
CA VAL A 79 12.76 -17.29 -4.89
C VAL A 79 12.55 -18.05 -6.20
N GLY A 80 11.99 -19.26 -6.10
CA GLY A 80 11.65 -20.06 -7.28
C GLY A 80 10.53 -19.41 -8.08
N ARG A 81 10.70 -19.32 -9.41
CA ARG A 81 9.78 -18.59 -10.31
C ARG A 81 8.32 -19.09 -10.29
N THR A 82 8.07 -20.31 -9.82
CA THR A 82 6.73 -20.90 -9.76
C THR A 82 5.94 -20.48 -8.52
N LEU A 83 6.58 -19.93 -7.49
CA LEU A 83 5.91 -19.60 -6.23
C LEU A 83 4.89 -18.47 -6.40
N ASN A 84 5.24 -17.48 -7.22
CA ASN A 84 4.41 -16.31 -7.51
C ASN A 84 3.98 -16.23 -9.00
N SER A 85 3.91 -17.38 -9.68
CA SER A 85 3.62 -17.44 -11.13
C SER A 85 2.20 -17.01 -11.52
N GLY A 86 1.28 -16.85 -10.57
CA GLY A 86 -0.02 -16.23 -10.79
C GLY A 86 0.09 -14.78 -11.31
N TRP A 87 1.21 -14.09 -11.03
CA TRP A 87 1.49 -12.76 -11.59
C TRP A 87 2.18 -12.84 -12.96
N GLN A 88 1.41 -12.59 -14.03
CA GLN A 88 1.95 -12.47 -15.39
C GLN A 88 2.71 -11.15 -15.63
N ASN A 89 2.45 -10.12 -14.82
CA ASN A 89 3.20 -8.87 -14.88
C ASN A 89 4.47 -8.97 -14.04
N GLU A 90 5.63 -8.81 -14.67
CA GLU A 90 6.94 -8.94 -13.99
C GLU A 90 7.11 -8.00 -12.79
N SER A 91 6.58 -6.77 -12.84
CA SER A 91 6.72 -5.85 -11.70
C SER A 91 5.95 -6.34 -10.47
N PHE A 92 4.78 -6.96 -10.66
CA PHE A 92 4.01 -7.54 -9.57
C PHE A 92 4.63 -8.85 -9.10
N HIS A 93 5.09 -9.69 -10.01
CA HIS A 93 5.81 -10.92 -9.67
C HIS A 93 7.05 -10.64 -8.81
N ASN A 94 7.91 -9.73 -9.25
CA ASN A 94 9.12 -9.35 -8.52
C ASN A 94 8.81 -8.74 -7.14
N TYR A 95 7.69 -8.01 -7.02
CA TYR A 95 7.28 -7.46 -5.73
C TYR A 95 6.70 -8.53 -4.82
N ALA A 96 5.97 -9.52 -5.34
CA ALA A 96 5.50 -10.68 -4.59
C ALA A 96 6.67 -11.55 -4.10
N ASP A 97 7.72 -11.73 -4.91
CA ASP A 97 8.94 -12.41 -4.43
C ASP A 97 9.63 -11.62 -3.32
N TYR A 98 9.62 -10.29 -3.44
CA TYR A 98 10.20 -9.40 -2.43
C TYR A 98 9.46 -9.47 -1.09
N THR A 99 8.16 -9.79 -1.06
CA THR A 99 7.43 -9.89 0.22
C THR A 99 7.94 -11.01 1.12
N LEU A 100 8.70 -11.95 0.57
CA LEU A 100 9.28 -13.08 1.30
C LEU A 100 10.58 -12.74 2.03
N THR A 101 11.16 -11.55 1.78
CA THR A 101 12.43 -11.14 2.40
C THR A 101 12.25 -10.54 3.79
N ASP A 102 13.32 -10.54 4.58
CA ASP A 102 13.30 -9.95 5.93
C ASP A 102 13.09 -8.43 5.89
N GLU A 103 13.60 -7.74 4.86
CA GLU A 103 13.40 -6.29 4.71
C GLU A 103 11.92 -5.93 4.54
N PHE A 104 11.18 -6.68 3.72
CA PHE A 104 9.73 -6.46 3.62
C PHE A 104 9.03 -6.72 4.95
N LYS A 105 9.41 -7.81 5.63
CA LYS A 105 8.85 -8.17 6.94
C LYS A 105 9.10 -7.11 8.00
N ASP A 106 10.26 -6.46 7.97
CA ASP A 106 10.57 -5.36 8.89
C ASP A 106 9.73 -4.11 8.58
N GLY A 107 9.59 -3.76 7.29
CA GLY A 107 8.72 -2.65 6.87
C GLY A 107 7.25 -2.87 7.23
N ILE A 108 6.71 -4.06 6.93
CA ILE A 108 5.29 -4.34 7.18
C ILE A 108 4.97 -4.36 8.68
N LYS A 109 5.87 -4.89 9.52
CA LYS A 109 5.71 -4.85 10.99
C LYS A 109 5.69 -3.43 11.52
N LEU A 110 6.51 -2.54 10.98
CA LEU A 110 6.52 -1.12 11.37
C LEU A 110 5.20 -0.44 10.97
N LEU A 111 4.70 -0.72 9.77
CA LEU A 111 3.42 -0.22 9.30
C LEU A 111 2.26 -0.71 10.18
N GLU A 112 2.22 -2.01 10.47
CA GLU A 112 1.22 -2.62 11.34
C GLU A 112 1.23 -2.00 12.73
N LYS A 113 2.40 -1.91 13.37
CA LYS A 113 2.55 -1.29 14.69
C LYS A 113 2.04 0.16 14.69
N THR A 114 2.38 0.93 13.65
CA THR A 114 1.92 2.31 13.52
C THR A 114 0.40 2.38 13.37
N ALA A 115 -0.20 1.47 12.60
CA ALA A 115 -1.64 1.40 12.40
C ALA A 115 -2.42 0.88 13.63
N GLU A 116 -1.77 0.13 14.53
CA GLU A 116 -2.33 -0.25 15.84
C GLU A 116 -2.37 0.93 16.82
N GLU A 117 -1.44 1.88 16.70
CA GLU A 117 -1.32 3.03 17.61
C GLU A 117 -2.07 4.27 17.10
N LYS A 118 -2.08 4.50 15.78
CA LYS A 118 -2.63 5.70 15.13
C LYS A 118 -3.37 5.34 13.85
N ARG A 119 -4.39 6.11 13.51
CA ARG A 119 -5.12 5.91 12.25
C ARG A 119 -4.20 6.23 11.06
N THR A 120 -3.77 5.18 10.37
CA THR A 120 -2.70 5.26 9.39
C THR A 120 -3.21 4.99 7.98
N ALA A 121 -2.73 5.77 7.02
CA ALA A 121 -2.84 5.49 5.59
C ALA A 121 -1.45 5.27 4.98
N TYR A 122 -1.25 4.21 4.19
CA TYR A 122 -0.05 4.08 3.34
C TYR A 122 -0.31 4.56 1.91
N MET A 123 0.69 5.16 1.27
CA MET A 123 0.50 5.84 -0.01
C MET A 123 1.47 5.48 -1.13
N CYS A 124 0.98 5.61 -2.38
CA CYS A 124 1.78 5.55 -3.60
C CYS A 124 1.31 6.61 -4.63
N SER A 125 1.91 6.61 -5.82
CA SER A 125 1.61 7.55 -6.89
C SER A 125 0.39 7.23 -7.73
N GLU A 126 0.13 5.95 -8.04
CA GLU A 126 -0.98 5.56 -8.90
C GLU A 126 -2.31 5.82 -8.19
N HIS A 127 -3.35 6.23 -8.94
CA HIS A 127 -4.68 6.46 -8.37
C HIS A 127 -5.27 5.18 -7.75
N HIS A 128 -5.39 4.12 -8.56
CA HIS A 128 -6.05 2.89 -8.18
C HIS A 128 -5.05 1.83 -7.69
N PRO A 129 -5.28 1.16 -6.53
CA PRO A 129 -4.35 0.19 -5.95
C PRO A 129 -3.98 -0.94 -6.90
N ALA A 130 -4.94 -1.45 -7.69
CA ALA A 130 -4.74 -2.49 -8.71
C ALA A 130 -3.66 -2.22 -9.77
N ARG A 131 -3.09 -1.01 -9.82
CA ARG A 131 -2.09 -0.60 -10.80
C ARG A 131 -0.70 -0.42 -10.19
N CYS A 132 -0.53 -0.74 -8.91
CA CYS A 132 0.72 -0.52 -8.18
C CYS A 132 0.95 -1.56 -7.08
N HIS A 133 2.12 -1.49 -6.46
CA HIS A 133 2.54 -2.40 -5.39
C HIS A 133 1.67 -2.30 -4.11
N ARG A 134 0.90 -1.21 -3.92
CA ARG A 134 -0.10 -1.12 -2.83
C ARG A 134 -1.06 -2.30 -2.86
N LEU A 135 -1.38 -2.86 -4.02
CA LEU A 135 -2.19 -4.06 -4.12
C LEU A 135 -1.59 -5.24 -3.35
N ILE A 136 -0.30 -5.53 -3.53
CA ILE A 136 0.35 -6.68 -2.87
C ILE A 136 0.52 -6.41 -1.38
N VAL A 137 0.85 -5.18 -0.97
CA VAL A 137 0.85 -4.79 0.46
C VAL A 137 -0.55 -4.98 1.07
N SER A 138 -1.60 -4.61 0.35
CA SER A 138 -2.99 -4.78 0.80
C SER A 138 -3.38 -6.25 0.91
N ASN A 139 -2.96 -7.08 -0.05
CA ASN A 139 -3.18 -8.52 -0.01
C ASN A 139 -2.52 -9.13 1.23
N TYR A 140 -1.27 -8.75 1.51
CA TYR A 140 -0.53 -9.23 2.69
C TYR A 140 -1.28 -8.89 3.98
N LEU A 141 -1.64 -7.62 4.17
CA LEU A 141 -2.35 -7.15 5.36
C LEU A 141 -3.71 -7.84 5.51
N ALA A 142 -4.48 -7.95 4.43
CA ALA A 142 -5.80 -8.58 4.47
C ALA A 142 -5.73 -10.11 4.71
N ALA A 143 -4.72 -10.80 4.16
CA ALA A 143 -4.45 -12.21 4.48
C ALA A 143 -4.14 -12.40 5.98
N HIS A 144 -3.50 -11.40 6.61
CA HIS A 144 -3.20 -11.36 8.04
C HIS A 144 -4.32 -10.75 8.89
N GLY A 145 -5.54 -10.65 8.36
CA GLY A 145 -6.73 -10.27 9.13
C GLY A 145 -6.96 -8.77 9.30
N TRP A 146 -6.19 -7.91 8.61
CA TRP A 146 -6.47 -6.48 8.58
C TRP A 146 -7.62 -6.14 7.63
N ARG A 147 -8.50 -5.25 8.08
CA ARG A 147 -9.43 -4.54 7.21
C ARG A 147 -8.71 -3.40 6.50
N VAL A 148 -8.40 -3.62 5.22
CA VAL A 148 -7.78 -2.59 4.37
C VAL A 148 -8.84 -1.76 3.64
N LEU A 149 -8.79 -0.44 3.77
CA LEU A 149 -9.72 0.51 3.16
C LEU A 149 -9.01 1.47 2.18
N HIS A 150 -9.36 1.40 0.90
CA HIS A 150 -8.81 2.28 -0.15
C HIS A 150 -9.57 3.60 -0.20
N ILE A 151 -8.92 4.69 0.20
CA ILE A 151 -9.44 6.06 0.09
C ILE A 151 -9.36 6.49 -1.38
N MET A 152 -10.50 6.89 -1.94
CA MET A 152 -10.66 7.20 -3.36
C MET A 152 -11.68 8.34 -3.58
N GLN A 153 -11.72 8.85 -4.81
CA GLN A 153 -12.84 9.65 -5.30
C GLN A 153 -13.66 8.84 -6.30
N ASN A 154 -14.98 8.87 -6.19
CA ASN A 154 -15.86 8.26 -7.18
C ASN A 154 -15.97 9.17 -8.44
N ASN A 155 -16.72 8.73 -9.45
CA ASN A 155 -16.90 9.49 -10.71
C ASN A 155 -17.60 10.85 -10.53
N LYS A 156 -18.23 11.10 -9.38
CA LYS A 156 -18.87 12.38 -9.03
C LYS A 156 -17.94 13.29 -8.22
N GLY A 157 -16.75 12.82 -7.86
CA GLY A 157 -15.80 13.52 -7.01
C GLY A 157 -16.01 13.31 -5.51
N ASP A 158 -16.98 12.49 -5.11
CA ASP A 158 -17.22 12.21 -3.68
C ASP A 158 -16.07 11.37 -3.12
N ILE A 159 -15.62 11.73 -1.93
CA ILE A 159 -14.58 11.01 -1.19
C ILE A 159 -15.23 9.77 -0.56
N ILE A 160 -14.71 8.60 -0.90
CA ILE A 160 -15.22 7.30 -0.46
C ILE A 160 -14.08 6.39 -0.02
N THR A 161 -14.44 5.31 0.69
CA THR A 161 -13.55 4.15 0.86
C THR A 161 -14.10 2.94 0.14
N GLN A 162 -13.23 2.15 -0.47
CA GLN A 162 -13.52 0.81 -0.94
C GLN A 162 -12.78 -0.22 -0.09
N ALA A 163 -13.49 -1.19 0.47
CA ALA A 163 -12.86 -2.29 1.19
C ALA A 163 -12.07 -3.18 0.21
N HIS A 164 -10.86 -3.55 0.62
CA HIS A 164 -10.05 -4.50 -0.14
C HIS A 164 -10.62 -5.91 -0.04
N GLN A 165 -10.60 -6.64 -1.14
CA GLN A 165 -10.96 -8.06 -1.20
C GLN A 165 -9.83 -8.83 -1.89
N LEU A 166 -9.38 -9.92 -1.27
CA LEU A 166 -8.34 -10.79 -1.84
C LEU A 166 -8.81 -11.35 -3.19
N GLY A 167 -7.91 -11.38 -4.18
CA GLY A 167 -8.20 -11.85 -5.53
C GLY A 167 -9.12 -10.93 -6.37
N GLN A 168 -9.61 -9.81 -5.81
CA GLN A 168 -10.46 -8.88 -6.57
C GLN A 168 -9.75 -8.30 -7.79
N TRP A 169 -8.44 -8.05 -7.66
CA TRP A 169 -7.62 -7.43 -8.69
C TRP A 169 -6.33 -8.22 -8.89
N GLY A 170 -6.37 -9.27 -9.71
CA GLY A 170 -5.18 -10.03 -10.11
C GLY A 170 -5.10 -11.41 -9.47
N ALA A 171 -3.88 -11.90 -9.23
CA ALA A 171 -3.66 -13.25 -8.72
C ALA A 171 -4.25 -13.42 -7.31
N MET A 172 -4.85 -14.59 -7.06
CA MET A 172 -5.39 -14.94 -5.75
C MET A 172 -4.23 -15.25 -4.79
N PRO A 173 -4.08 -14.52 -3.67
CA PRO A 173 -3.08 -14.86 -2.66
C PRO A 173 -3.49 -16.09 -1.86
N ILE A 174 -2.49 -16.87 -1.46
CA ILE A 174 -2.60 -17.95 -0.48
C ILE A 174 -1.72 -17.58 0.70
N LEU A 175 -2.25 -17.72 1.92
CA LEU A 175 -1.47 -17.65 3.15
C LEU A 175 -0.96 -19.05 3.47
N GLU A 176 0.36 -19.24 3.47
CA GLU A 176 1.01 -20.50 3.83
C GLU A 176 1.10 -20.67 5.37
N ASP A 177 1.39 -21.88 5.83
CA ASP A 177 1.44 -22.23 7.26
C ASP A 177 2.54 -21.47 8.03
N ASP A 178 3.58 -21.01 7.32
CA ASP A 178 4.67 -20.19 7.87
C ASP A 178 4.35 -18.68 7.89
N GLY A 179 3.15 -18.28 7.44
CA GLY A 179 2.68 -16.90 7.39
C GLY A 179 3.08 -16.15 6.11
N GLU A 180 3.74 -16.81 5.14
CA GLU A 180 4.04 -16.17 3.86
C GLU A 180 2.79 -16.04 2.99
N VAL A 181 2.76 -14.97 2.18
CA VAL A 181 1.68 -14.76 1.21
C VAL A 181 2.23 -14.95 -0.20
N VAL A 182 1.77 -16.00 -0.85
CA VAL A 182 2.25 -16.44 -2.17
C VAL A 182 1.13 -16.45 -3.21
N TYR A 183 1.51 -16.51 -4.49
CA TYR A 183 0.58 -16.40 -5.62
C TYR A 183 0.86 -17.49 -6.66
N PRO A 184 0.58 -18.76 -6.36
CA PRO A 184 0.77 -19.84 -7.32
C PRO A 184 -0.16 -19.64 -8.53
N GLU A 185 0.21 -20.23 -9.66
CA GLU A 185 -0.69 -20.32 -10.80
C GLU A 185 -1.92 -21.16 -10.42
N ASN A 186 -3.11 -20.70 -10.81
CA ASN A 186 -4.33 -21.49 -10.61
C ASN A 186 -4.18 -22.81 -11.38
N ILE A 187 -4.14 -23.93 -10.66
CA ILE A 187 -4.27 -25.25 -11.27
C ILE A 187 -5.77 -25.49 -11.40
N ASP A 188 -6.32 -25.13 -12.55
CA ASP A 188 -7.66 -25.58 -12.97
C ASP A 188 -7.71 -27.12 -13.13
#